data_AF-A0A5N4C6T3-F1
#
_entry.id   AF-A0A5N4C6T3-F1
#
_cell.length_a   1.000
_cell.length_b   1.000
_cell.length_c   1.000
_cell.angle_alpha   90.00
_cell.angle_beta   90.00
_cell.angle_gamma   90.00
#
_symmetry.space_group_name_H-M   'P 1'
#
loop_
_entity.id
_entity.type
_entity.pdbx_description
1 polymer ?
#
loop_
_entity_poly.entity_id
_entity_poly.type
_entity_poly.pdbx_seq_one_letter_code
_entity_poly.pdbx_strand_id
1 'polypeptide(L)'
;MFCASLEAGLAQFETKEELNFLRRYKGAPDHWIGLSRESPRHVWKCTDSSAYNAPFAITGIGEYAYLSDNGISSARTYTERNWICSKTILSS
;
A
#
# COMPACT_ATOMS: atom_id res chain seq x y z
N MET A 1 1.13 -12.90 -4.97
CA MET A 1 -0.05 -13.21 -5.81
C MET A 1 -1.21 -13.75 -4.96
N PHE A 2 -1.47 -13.16 -3.78
CA PHE A 2 -2.48 -13.67 -2.83
C PHE A 2 -3.78 -12.86 -2.89
N CYS A 3 -3.71 -11.52 -2.87
CA CYS A 3 -4.93 -10.71 -2.97
C CYS A 3 -5.69 -11.00 -4.27
N ALA A 4 -4.98 -11.20 -5.39
CA ALA A 4 -5.58 -11.52 -6.68
C ALA A 4 -6.40 -12.82 -6.65
N SER A 5 -6.02 -13.84 -5.88
CA SER A 5 -6.80 -15.07 -5.74
C SER A 5 -8.08 -14.89 -4.93
N LEU A 6 -8.24 -13.73 -4.27
CA LEU A 6 -9.43 -13.32 -3.54
C LEU A 6 -10.22 -12.23 -4.29
N GLU A 7 -9.93 -12.05 -5.60
CA GLU A 7 -10.50 -10.98 -6.42
C GLU A 7 -10.25 -9.58 -5.79
N ALA A 8 -9.09 -9.42 -5.17
CA ALA A 8 -8.70 -8.23 -4.42
C ALA A 8 -7.35 -7.68 -4.90
N GLY A 9 -7.11 -6.40 -4.65
CA GLY A 9 -5.80 -5.75 -4.79
C GLY A 9 -5.06 -5.72 -3.46
N LEU A 10 -3.77 -5.39 -3.50
CA LEU A 10 -3.10 -4.87 -2.29
C LEU A 10 -3.80 -3.57 -1.88
N ALA A 11 -3.93 -3.37 -0.58
CA ALA A 11 -4.74 -2.29 -0.03
C ALA A 11 -4.29 -0.91 -0.52
N GLN A 12 -5.25 -0.15 -1.04
CA GLN A 12 -5.10 1.25 -1.36
C GLN A 12 -5.99 2.08 -0.42
N PHE A 13 -5.72 3.38 -0.35
CA PHE A 13 -6.50 4.34 0.42
C PHE A 13 -6.45 5.68 -0.29
N GLU A 14 -7.55 6.41 -0.21
CA GLU A 14 -7.70 7.74 -0.80
C GLU A 14 -7.80 8.80 0.31
N THR A 15 -8.28 8.38 1.47
CA THR A 15 -8.60 9.27 2.58
C THR A 15 -7.68 9.06 3.78
N LYS A 16 -7.66 10.06 4.67
CA LYS A 16 -6.87 9.98 5.91
C LYS A 16 -7.50 8.97 6.88
N GLU A 17 -8.81 8.85 6.83
CA GLU A 17 -9.64 7.96 7.62
C GLU A 17 -9.31 6.50 7.30
N GLU A 18 -9.24 6.14 6.02
CA GLU A 18 -8.82 4.81 5.56
C GLU A 18 -7.37 4.52 5.97
N LEU A 19 -6.45 5.46 5.76
CA LEU A 19 -5.05 5.29 6.17
C LEU A 19 -4.94 5.07 7.69
N ASN A 20 -5.69 5.83 8.49
CA ASN A 20 -5.73 5.67 9.94
C ASN A 20 -6.33 4.33 10.37
N PHE A 21 -7.39 3.88 9.68
CA PHE A 21 -7.98 2.56 9.90
C PHE A 21 -6.95 1.44 9.66
N LEU A 22 -6.27 1.46 8.50
CA LEU A 22 -5.24 0.49 8.16
C LEU A 22 -4.11 0.49 9.21
N ARG A 23 -3.63 1.68 9.61
CA ARG A 23 -2.57 1.81 10.63
C ARG A 23 -2.98 1.28 11.99
N ARG A 24 -4.23 1.54 12.41
CA ARG A 24 -4.75 1.09 13.70
C ARG A 24 -4.83 -0.43 13.78
N TYR A 25 -5.19 -1.09 12.68
CA TYR A 25 -5.49 -2.53 12.67
C TYR A 25 -4.41 -3.42 12.04
N LYS A 26 -3.36 -2.88 11.42
CA LYS A 26 -2.26 -3.70 10.88
C LYS A 26 -1.55 -4.55 11.96
N GLY A 27 -1.62 -4.13 13.23
CA GLY A 27 -0.90 -4.78 14.34
C GLY A 27 0.60 -4.47 14.34
N ALA A 28 1.39 -5.31 15.01
CA ALA A 28 2.84 -5.13 15.11
C ALA A 28 3.61 -5.26 13.77
N PRO A 29 3.29 -6.21 12.87
CA PRO A 29 4.07 -6.34 11.65
C PRO A 29 3.88 -5.16 10.70
N ASP A 30 4.90 -4.91 9.90
CA ASP A 30 4.79 -4.05 8.72
C ASP A 30 4.06 -4.80 7.59
N HIS A 31 3.30 -4.07 6.78
CA HIS A 31 2.46 -4.67 5.75
C HIS A 31 2.62 -4.00 4.40
N TRP A 32 2.84 -4.78 3.34
CA TRP A 32 2.77 -4.29 1.96
C TRP A 32 1.38 -3.72 1.65
N ILE A 33 1.39 -2.60 0.92
CA ILE A 33 0.21 -1.90 0.42
C ILE A 33 0.33 -1.68 -1.09
N GLY A 34 -0.77 -1.31 -1.74
CA GLY A 34 -0.92 -1.28 -3.19
C GLY A 34 -0.29 -0.08 -3.89
N LEU A 35 0.96 0.26 -3.54
CA LEU A 35 1.71 1.36 -4.15
C LEU A 35 3.11 0.92 -4.57
N SER A 36 3.48 1.27 -5.79
CA SER A 36 4.82 0.98 -6.33
C SER A 36 5.32 2.13 -7.23
N ARG A 37 6.63 2.15 -7.48
CA ARG A 37 7.28 3.06 -8.44
C ARG A 37 8.41 2.33 -9.15
N GLU A 38 8.74 2.77 -10.36
CA GLU A 38 9.78 2.12 -11.17
C GLU A 38 11.20 2.35 -10.61
N SER A 39 11.44 3.52 -10.00
CA SER A 39 12.69 3.83 -9.31
C SER A 39 12.49 5.00 -8.34
N PRO A 40 13.47 5.34 -7.49
CA PRO A 40 13.34 6.42 -6.50
C PRO A 40 12.95 7.80 -7.07
N ARG A 41 13.17 8.03 -8.37
CA ARG A 41 12.86 9.28 -9.07
C ARG A 41 11.47 9.29 -9.72
N HIS A 42 10.81 8.14 -9.83
CA HIS A 42 9.50 8.04 -10.45
C HIS A 42 8.38 8.30 -9.44
N VAL A 43 7.25 8.75 -9.95
CA VAL A 43 6.02 8.92 -9.18
C VAL A 43 5.48 7.56 -8.72
N TRP A 44 4.79 7.59 -7.59
CA TRP A 44 4.08 6.42 -7.08
C TRP A 44 2.85 6.13 -7.94
N LYS A 45 2.58 4.85 -8.16
CA LYS A 45 1.45 4.31 -8.90
C LYS A 45 0.67 3.32 -8.04
N CYS A 46 -0.64 3.35 -8.19
CA CYS A 46 -1.56 2.37 -7.63
C CYS A 46 -1.48 1.04 -8.41
N THR A 47 -2.11 -0.03 -7.89
CA THR A 47 -2.04 -1.36 -8.53
C THR A 47 -2.69 -1.42 -9.91
N ASP A 48 -3.57 -0.46 -10.23
CA ASP A 48 -4.21 -0.28 -11.54
C ASP A 48 -3.38 0.62 -12.49
N SER A 49 -2.13 0.93 -12.12
CA SER A 49 -1.22 1.84 -12.82
C SER A 49 -1.62 3.32 -12.83
N SER A 50 -2.69 3.71 -12.15
CA SER A 50 -3.04 5.11 -11.96
C SER A 50 -2.02 5.81 -11.05
N ALA A 51 -1.88 7.14 -11.19
CA ALA A 51 -0.97 7.92 -10.36
C ALA A 51 -1.51 8.01 -8.92
N TYR A 52 -0.62 7.84 -7.94
CA TYR A 52 -0.95 8.06 -6.53
C TYR A 52 -1.04 9.57 -6.24
N ASN A 53 -2.24 10.03 -5.92
CA ASN A 53 -2.55 11.46 -5.77
C ASN A 53 -2.81 11.89 -4.32
N ALA A 54 -2.77 10.98 -3.35
CA ALA A 54 -3.07 11.31 -1.97
C ALA A 54 -1.92 12.09 -1.30
N PRO A 55 -2.22 13.04 -0.39
CA PRO A 55 -1.22 13.97 0.16
C PRO A 55 -0.33 13.36 1.25
N PHE A 56 -0.26 12.03 1.35
CA PHE A 56 0.49 11.34 2.39
C PHE A 56 1.90 11.00 1.91
N ALA A 57 2.89 11.50 2.64
CA ALA A 57 4.29 11.27 2.33
C ALA A 57 4.67 9.79 2.48
N ILE A 58 5.45 9.30 1.51
CA ILE A 58 6.04 7.95 1.52
C ILE A 58 7.54 8.11 1.71
N THR A 59 8.08 7.53 2.78
CA THR A 59 9.50 7.65 3.12
C THR A 59 10.34 6.51 2.54
N GLY A 60 11.66 6.72 2.44
CA GLY A 60 12.60 5.72 1.94
C GLY A 60 12.83 5.74 0.42
N ILE A 61 13.74 4.88 -0.01
CA ILE A 61 14.23 4.80 -1.40
C ILE A 61 13.82 3.49 -2.10
N GLY A 62 12.92 2.71 -1.51
CA GLY A 62 12.43 1.47 -2.12
C GLY A 62 11.39 1.72 -3.20
N GLU A 63 11.15 0.70 -4.02
CA GLU A 63 10.22 0.71 -5.14
C GLU A 63 8.79 0.32 -4.73
N TYR A 64 8.60 -0.28 -3.56
CA TYR A 64 7.31 -0.77 -3.07
C TYR A 64 6.99 -0.17 -1.72
N ALA A 65 5.75 0.27 -1.52
CA ALA A 65 5.34 0.88 -0.27
C ALA A 65 4.77 -0.14 0.71
N TYR A 66 5.03 0.09 1.99
CA TYR A 66 4.48 -0.67 3.10
C TYR A 66 4.05 0.28 4.22
N LEU A 67 3.12 -0.20 5.03
CA LEU A 67 2.62 0.48 6.20
C LEU A 67 3.45 0.08 7.43
N SER A 68 3.94 1.08 8.15
CA SER A 68 4.70 0.95 9.39
C SER A 68 4.03 1.75 10.51
N ASP A 69 4.56 1.61 11.73
CA ASP A 69 4.09 2.39 12.88
C ASP A 69 4.26 3.90 12.67
N ASN A 70 5.27 4.29 11.88
CA ASN A 70 5.60 5.69 11.57
C ASN A 70 4.83 6.26 10.38
N GLY A 71 3.97 5.47 9.72
CA GLY A 71 3.25 5.85 8.51
C GLY A 71 3.66 5.02 7.31
N ILE A 72 3.78 5.63 6.13
CA ILE A 72 4.07 4.92 4.89
C ILE A 72 5.57 4.99 4.59
N SER A 73 6.18 3.83 4.39
CA SER A 73 7.60 3.68 4.07
C SER A 73 7.77 2.81 2.83
N SER A 74 8.99 2.72 2.30
CA SER A 74 9.28 1.97 1.09
C SER A 74 10.48 1.05 1.24
N ALA A 75 10.41 -0.11 0.59
CA ALA A 75 11.46 -1.12 0.59
C ALA A 75 11.50 -1.87 -0.74
N ARG A 76 12.55 -2.69 -0.91
CA ARG A 76 12.69 -3.64 -2.02
C ARG A 76 11.92 -4.93 -1.72
N THR A 77 11.60 -5.68 -2.77
CA THR A 77 10.79 -6.91 -2.72
C THR A 77 11.39 -8.06 -1.94
N TYR A 78 12.71 -8.08 -1.72
CA TYR A 78 13.36 -9.16 -0.97
C TYR A 78 13.11 -9.10 0.54
N THR A 79 12.47 -8.03 1.04
CA THR A 79 12.13 -7.92 2.46
C THR A 79 10.83 -8.65 2.75
N GLU A 80 10.86 -9.60 3.68
CA GLU A 80 9.66 -10.31 4.11
C GLU A 80 8.75 -9.38 4.93
N ARG A 81 7.50 -9.25 4.51
CA ARG A 81 6.46 -8.49 5.21
C ARG A 81 5.11 -9.14 4.95
N ASN A 82 4.18 -8.94 5.87
CA ASN A 82 2.78 -9.29 5.64
C ASN A 82 2.18 -8.37 4.57
N TRP A 83 0.91 -8.57 4.22
CA TRP A 83 0.21 -7.75 3.24
C TRP A 83 -1.23 -7.51 3.69
N ILE A 84 -1.80 -6.38 3.27
CA ILE A 84 -3.23 -6.12 3.44
C ILE A 84 -3.86 -6.14 2.06
N CYS A 85 -4.96 -6.86 1.91
CA CYS A 85 -5.76 -6.85 0.68
C CYS A 85 -6.97 -5.94 0.85
N SER A 86 -7.39 -5.26 -0.21
CA SER A 86 -8.67 -4.56 -0.27
C SER A 86 -9.43 -4.94 -1.54
N LYS A 87 -10.75 -4.95 -1.43
CA LYS A 87 -11.65 -5.13 -2.57
C LYS A 87 -12.81 -4.15 -2.44
N THR A 88 -13.25 -3.61 -3.56
CA THR A 88 -14.46 -2.80 -3.60
C THR A 88 -15.66 -3.74 -3.51
N ILE A 89 -16.55 -3.48 -2.54
CA ILE A 89 -17.83 -4.18 -2.48
C ILE A 89 -18.78 -3.44 -3.41
N LEU A 90 -19.02 -3.99 -4.60
CA LEU A 90 -20.10 -3.52 -5.46
C LEU A 90 -21.42 -3.92 -4.79
N SER A 91 -22.11 -2.97 -4.15
CA SER A 91 -23.49 -3.18 -3.73
C SER A 91 -24.38 -3.16 -4.97
N SER A 92 -24.99 -4.32 -5.27
CA SER A 92 -26.04 -4.47 -6.30
C SER A 92 -27.34 -3.84 -5.85
#